data_AF-A0A831ZFH5-F1
#
_entry.id   AF-A0A831ZFH5-F1
#
_cell.length_a   1.000
_cell.length_b   1.000
_cell.length_c   1.000
_cell.angle_alpha   90.00
_cell.angle_beta   90.00
_cell.angle_gamma   90.00
#
_symmetry.space_group_name_H-M   'P 1'
#
loop_
_entity.id
_entity.type
_entity.pdbx_description
1 polymer ?
#
loop_
_entity_poly.entity_id
_entity_poly.type
_entity_poly.pdbx_seq_one_letter_code
_entity_poly.pdbx_strand_id
1 'polypeptide(L)'
;MLSEEFVTKVSAISHDQQKLIELMNQLDEEKRSIRSAQRKWSNSEKSDGGLAGSGRYKKLRRLKDRLSFLIEEREYVRQTLGKLKAEKKHLNRASNRKPDFTQAFYAASEIILSDELFLQLEAKAQQLLEQR
;
A
#
# COMPACT_ATOMS: atom_id res chain seq x y z
N MET A 1 1.14 0.03 18.81
CA MET A 1 0.24 1.03 18.19
C MET A 1 1.08 1.89 17.28
N LEU A 2 0.67 2.00 16.02
CA LEU A 2 1.37 2.81 15.01
C LEU A 2 1.23 4.29 15.34
N SER A 3 2.26 5.08 15.07
CA SER A 3 2.16 6.53 15.18
C SER A 3 1.31 7.11 14.05
N GLU A 4 0.52 8.14 14.35
CA GLU A 4 -0.31 8.84 13.36
C GLU A 4 0.54 9.46 12.24
N GLU A 5 1.72 9.96 12.58
CA GLU A 5 2.71 10.47 11.62
C GLU A 5 3.15 9.38 10.63
N PHE A 6 3.40 8.17 11.11
CA PHE A 6 3.81 7.05 10.25
C PHE A 6 2.69 6.62 9.32
N VAL A 7 1.47 6.50 9.83
CA VAL A 7 0.28 6.17 9.03
C VAL A 7 0.09 7.21 7.93
N THR A 8 0.17 8.51 8.28
CA THR A 8 0.04 9.61 7.31
C THR A 8 1.13 9.56 6.25
N LYS A 9 2.39 9.30 6.64
CA LYS A 9 3.51 9.14 5.71
C LYS A 9 3.28 7.99 4.74
N VAL A 10 2.82 6.83 5.22
CA VAL A 10 2.54 5.67 4.37
C VAL A 10 1.37 5.94 3.44
N SER A 11 0.30 6.58 3.92
CA SER A 11 -0.83 6.98 3.08
C SER A 11 -0.43 7.96 1.98
N ALA A 12 0.51 8.87 2.23
CA ALA A 12 1.01 9.79 1.19
C ALA A 12 1.77 9.07 0.06
N ILE A 13 2.38 7.91 0.35
CA ILE A 13 3.13 7.11 -0.63
C ILE A 13 2.40 5.84 -1.06
N SER A 14 1.14 5.63 -0.63
CA SER A 14 0.44 4.34 -0.80
C SER A 14 0.21 3.93 -2.25
N HIS A 15 0.22 4.91 -3.16
CA HIS A 15 0.01 4.69 -4.60
C HIS A 15 1.31 4.33 -5.34
N ASP A 16 2.48 4.59 -4.73
CA ASP A 16 3.78 4.39 -5.35
C ASP A 16 4.47 3.14 -4.79
N GLN A 17 4.52 2.10 -5.62
CA GLN A 17 5.11 0.82 -5.26
C GLN A 17 6.61 0.93 -4.95
N GLN A 18 7.36 1.78 -5.67
CA GLN A 18 8.81 1.89 -5.47
C GLN A 18 9.09 2.53 -4.11
N LYS A 19 8.39 3.63 -3.79
CA LYS A 19 8.52 4.30 -2.49
C LYS A 19 8.14 3.41 -1.31
N LEU A 20 7.11 2.57 -1.46
CA LEU A 20 6.75 1.58 -0.43
C LEU A 20 7.84 0.52 -0.22
N ILE A 21 8.48 0.06 -1.29
CA ILE A 21 9.61 -0.89 -1.22
C ILE A 21 10.82 -0.23 -0.55
N GLU A 22 11.14 1.00 -0.93
CA GLU A 22 12.23 1.77 -0.33
C GLU A 22 12.01 1.98 1.18
N LEU A 23 10.80 2.37 1.59
CA LEU A 23 10.46 2.50 3.00
C LEU A 23 10.61 1.17 3.75
N MET A 24 10.19 0.05 3.15
CA MET A 24 10.35 -1.27 3.76
C MET A 24 11.83 -1.63 3.93
N ASN A 25 12.69 -1.31 2.94
CA ASN A 25 14.12 -1.53 3.02
C ASN A 25 14.78 -0.66 4.11
N GLN A 26 14.35 0.60 4.25
CA GLN A 26 14.80 1.48 5.34
C GLN A 26 14.46 0.88 6.71
N LEU A 27 13.22 0.40 6.90
CA LEU A 27 12.81 -0.25 8.14
C LEU A 27 13.61 -1.53 8.42
N ASP A 28 13.90 -2.34 7.40
CA ASP A 28 14.71 -3.55 7.55
C ASP A 28 16.19 -3.25 7.84
N GLU A 29 16.74 -2.15 7.33
CA GLU A 29 18.07 -1.66 7.69
C GLU A 29 18.13 -1.18 9.14
N GLU A 30 17.15 -0.37 9.58
CA GLU A 30 17.04 0.06 10.98
C GLU A 30 16.94 -1.13 11.93
N LYS A 31 16.12 -2.13 11.60
CA LYS A 31 16.01 -3.37 12.37
C LYS A 31 17.34 -4.12 12.46
N ARG A 32 18.11 -4.20 11.36
CA ARG A 32 19.43 -4.85 11.32
C ARG A 32 20.44 -4.08 12.17
N SER A 33 20.44 -2.76 12.09
CA SER A 33 21.27 -1.88 12.93
C SER A 33 20.97 -2.08 14.42
N ILE A 34 19.69 -2.07 14.82
CA ILE A 34 19.28 -2.30 16.22
C ILE A 34 19.69 -3.70 16.70
N ARG A 35 19.49 -4.74 15.90
CA ARG A 35 19.93 -6.10 16.25
C ARG A 35 21.44 -6.19 16.42
N SER A 36 22.20 -5.49 15.57
CA SER A 36 23.66 -5.39 15.69
C SER A 36 24.06 -4.68 16.99
N ALA A 37 23.43 -3.55 17.32
CA ALA A 37 23.66 -2.83 18.57
C ALA A 37 23.30 -3.67 19.80
N GLN A 38 22.18 -4.40 19.76
CA GLN A 38 21.78 -5.33 20.81
C GLN A 38 22.82 -6.44 21.02
N ARG A 39 23.36 -7.02 19.94
CA ARG A 39 24.43 -8.04 20.02
C ARG A 39 25.70 -7.48 20.64
N LYS A 40 26.15 -6.30 20.19
CA LYS A 40 27.33 -5.62 20.75
C LYS A 40 27.17 -5.38 22.25
N TRP A 41 26.01 -4.89 22.68
CA TRP A 41 25.74 -4.64 24.11
C TRP A 41 25.37 -5.89 24.89
N SER A 42 25.04 -7.01 24.25
CA SER A 42 24.87 -8.29 24.94
C SER A 42 26.23 -8.93 25.22
N ASN A 43 27.17 -8.78 24.27
CA ASN A 43 28.48 -9.45 24.30
C ASN A 43 29.61 -8.59 24.90
N SER A 44 29.42 -7.28 25.10
CA SER A 44 30.41 -6.45 25.80
C SER A 44 30.58 -6.97 27.23
N GLU A 45 31.77 -7.47 27.55
CA GLU A 45 32.14 -7.93 28.89
C GLU A 45 32.05 -6.77 29.89
N LYS A 46 31.78 -7.11 31.17
CA LYS A 46 31.64 -6.14 32.26
C LYS A 46 32.90 -5.27 32.49
N SER A 47 34.02 -5.61 31.87
CA SER A 47 35.36 -5.05 32.04
C SER A 47 35.65 -3.79 31.19
N ASP A 48 34.89 -3.51 30.13
CA ASP A 48 35.27 -2.52 29.10
C ASP A 48 34.79 -1.07 29.35
N GLY A 49 34.53 -0.67 30.60
CA GLY A 49 34.10 0.70 30.91
C GLY A 49 32.73 1.11 30.33
N GLY A 50 31.98 0.16 29.77
CA GLY A 50 30.60 0.35 29.34
C GLY A 50 29.62 0.45 30.51
N LEU A 51 28.50 1.14 30.31
CA LEU A 51 27.40 1.32 31.27
C LEU A 51 27.10 0.02 32.06
N ALA A 52 27.49 -0.01 33.33
CA ALA A 52 27.20 -1.12 34.23
C ALA A 52 25.77 -1.02 34.81
N GLY A 53 25.13 -2.16 35.05
CA GLY A 53 23.86 -2.24 35.78
C GLY A 53 22.63 -1.63 35.08
N SER A 54 21.81 -0.90 35.84
CA SER A 54 20.46 -0.43 35.45
C SER A 54 20.41 0.37 34.14
N GLY A 55 21.45 1.15 33.82
CA GLY A 55 21.54 1.95 32.59
C GLY A 55 21.58 1.10 31.31
N ARG A 56 22.29 -0.04 31.33
CA ARG A 56 22.35 -0.99 30.21
C ARG A 56 21.00 -1.64 29.97
N TYR A 57 20.32 -2.07 31.03
CA TYR A 57 18.99 -2.67 30.93
C TYR A 57 17.95 -1.69 30.40
N LYS A 58 17.98 -0.42 30.84
CA LYS A 58 17.11 0.64 30.29
C LYS A 58 17.33 0.85 28.79
N LYS A 59 18.58 0.92 28.34
CA LYS A 59 18.92 1.06 26.91
C LYS A 59 18.51 -0.18 26.09
N LEU A 60 18.79 -1.38 26.58
CA LEU A 60 18.38 -2.63 25.91
C LEU A 60 16.86 -2.74 25.80
N ARG A 61 16.11 -2.33 26.85
CA ARG A 61 14.65 -2.28 26.81
C ARG A 61 14.16 -1.31 25.74
N ARG A 62 14.67 -0.08 25.71
CA ARG A 62 14.35 0.90 24.65
C ARG A 62 14.61 0.37 23.24
N LEU A 63 15.72 -0.33 23.02
CA LEU A 63 16.01 -0.96 21.73
C LEU A 63 15.03 -2.08 21.38
N LYS A 64 14.62 -2.90 22.37
CA LYS A 64 13.60 -3.94 22.16
C LYS A 64 12.25 -3.32 21.83
N ASP A 65 11.86 -2.28 22.55
CA ASP A 65 10.60 -1.58 22.32
C ASP A 65 10.60 -0.96 20.91
N ARG A 66 11.67 -0.26 20.52
CA ARG A 66 11.83 0.27 19.16
C ARG A 66 11.79 -0.83 18.09
N LEU A 67 12.42 -1.99 18.35
CA LEU A 67 12.37 -3.12 17.42
C LEU A 67 10.94 -3.64 17.23
N SER A 68 10.15 -3.71 18.30
CA SER A 68 8.73 -4.09 18.22
C SER A 68 7.93 -3.10 17.37
N PHE A 69 8.12 -1.78 17.58
CA PHE A 69 7.47 -0.76 16.74
C PHE A 69 7.85 -0.88 15.27
N LEU A 70 9.14 -1.10 14.96
CA LEU A 70 9.59 -1.30 13.58
C LEU A 70 8.99 -2.56 12.93
N ILE A 71 8.69 -3.59 13.71
CA ILE A 71 8.01 -4.79 13.19
C ILE A 71 6.56 -4.47 12.83
N GLU A 72 5.84 -3.75 13.69
CA GLU A 72 4.48 -3.28 13.41
C GLU A 72 4.44 -2.37 12.17
N GLU A 73 5.32 -1.37 12.11
CA GLU A 73 5.47 -0.43 10.99
C GLU A 73 5.75 -1.15 9.67
N ARG A 74 6.64 -2.14 9.70
CA ARG A 74 6.96 -2.94 8.51
C ARG A 74 5.77 -3.78 8.05
N GLU A 75 5.03 -4.38 8.97
CA GLU A 75 3.85 -5.18 8.61
C GLU A 75 2.76 -4.30 7.98
N TYR A 76 2.58 -3.09 8.50
CA TYR A 76 1.66 -2.11 7.91
C TYR A 76 2.03 -1.74 6.46
N VAL A 77 3.32 -1.49 6.19
CA VAL A 77 3.80 -1.24 4.82
C VAL A 77 3.59 -2.47 3.93
N ARG A 78 3.84 -3.68 4.44
CA ARG A 78 3.62 -4.94 3.71
C ARG A 78 2.15 -5.09 3.29
N GLN A 79 1.21 -4.83 4.21
CA GLN A 79 -0.22 -4.89 3.93
C GLN A 79 -0.63 -3.87 2.87
N THR A 80 -0.12 -2.64 2.96
CA THR A 80 -0.37 -1.57 1.99
C THR A 80 0.10 -1.97 0.59
N LEU A 81 1.31 -2.54 0.49
CA LEU A 81 1.86 -3.03 -0.78
C LEU A 81 1.04 -4.20 -1.35
N GLY A 82 0.51 -5.07 -0.49
CA GLY A 82 -0.42 -6.13 -0.88
C GLY A 82 -1.72 -5.58 -1.49
N LYS A 83 -2.32 -4.57 -0.86
CA LYS A 83 -3.52 -3.88 -1.37
C LYS A 83 -3.27 -3.24 -2.74
N LEU A 84 -2.17 -2.49 -2.88
CA LEU A 84 -1.80 -1.84 -4.15
C LEU A 84 -1.63 -2.87 -5.30
N LYS A 85 -1.03 -4.02 -5.02
CA LYS A 85 -0.89 -5.10 -6.03
C LYS A 85 -2.23 -5.70 -6.43
N ALA A 86 -3.15 -5.88 -5.46
CA ALA A 86 -4.50 -6.36 -5.74
C ALA A 86 -5.26 -5.35 -6.62
N GLU A 87 -5.21 -4.07 -6.28
CA GLU A 87 -5.82 -2.98 -7.05
C GLU A 87 -5.29 -2.94 -8.49
N LYS A 88 -3.97 -2.97 -8.68
CA LYS A 88 -3.37 -3.04 -10.02
C LYS A 88 -3.86 -4.24 -10.82
N LYS A 89 -4.01 -5.41 -10.18
CA LYS A 89 -4.55 -6.61 -10.84
C LYS A 89 -6.01 -6.42 -11.26
N HIS A 90 -6.83 -5.79 -10.42
CA HIS A 90 -8.22 -5.47 -10.75
C HIS A 90 -8.32 -4.46 -11.89
N LEU A 91 -7.51 -3.40 -11.86
CA LEU A 91 -7.44 -2.40 -12.92
C LEU A 91 -6.99 -3.02 -14.24
N ASN A 92 -5.93 -3.84 -14.24
CA ASN A 92 -5.48 -4.54 -15.45
C ASN A 92 -6.55 -5.48 -16.02
N ARG A 93 -7.35 -6.12 -15.16
CA ARG A 93 -8.50 -6.94 -15.60
C ARG A 93 -9.61 -6.09 -16.20
N ALA A 94 -9.89 -4.92 -15.63
CA ALA A 94 -10.87 -3.98 -16.15
C ALA A 94 -10.43 -3.36 -17.48
N SER A 95 -9.16 -2.92 -17.59
CA SER A 95 -8.59 -2.33 -18.81
C SER A 95 -8.44 -3.35 -19.94
N ASN A 96 -8.24 -4.63 -19.62
CA ASN A 96 -8.17 -5.71 -20.60
C ASN A 96 -9.54 -6.24 -21.03
N ARG A 97 -10.65 -5.71 -20.48
CA ARG A 97 -11.95 -5.88 -21.12
C ARG A 97 -11.98 -4.92 -22.29
N LYS A 98 -11.93 -5.47 -23.51
CA LYS A 98 -12.39 -4.71 -24.68
C LYS A 98 -13.82 -4.28 -24.36
N PRO A 99 -14.20 -3.00 -24.51
CA PRO A 99 -15.61 -2.64 -24.50
C PRO A 99 -16.29 -3.58 -25.48
N ASP A 100 -17.36 -4.22 -25.03
CA ASP A 100 -18.15 -5.02 -25.96
C ASP A 100 -18.70 -4.09 -27.06
N PHE A 101 -19.10 -4.68 -28.18
CA PHE A 101 -19.62 -3.91 -29.30
C PHE A 101 -20.76 -2.97 -28.85
N THR A 102 -21.56 -3.37 -27.86
CA THR A 102 -22.68 -2.60 -27.31
C THR A 102 -22.19 -1.32 -26.61
N GLN A 103 -21.18 -1.41 -25.75
CA GLN A 103 -20.57 -0.26 -25.07
C GLN A 103 -19.90 0.70 -26.06
N ALA A 104 -19.16 0.15 -27.04
CA ALA A 104 -18.53 0.96 -28.08
C ALA A 104 -19.55 1.64 -29.00
N PHE A 105 -20.63 0.94 -29.35
CA PHE A 105 -21.72 1.47 -30.18
C PHE A 105 -22.49 2.58 -29.46
N TYR A 106 -22.77 2.42 -28.16
CA TYR A 106 -23.44 3.46 -27.36
C TYR A 106 -22.57 4.73 -27.30
N ALA A 107 -21.29 4.60 -26.97
CA ALA A 107 -20.36 5.73 -26.92
C ALA A 107 -20.19 6.41 -28.29
N ALA A 108 -20.12 5.65 -29.39
CA ALA A 108 -20.08 6.22 -30.73
C ALA A 108 -21.37 6.97 -31.09
N SER A 109 -22.53 6.46 -30.63
CA SER A 109 -23.83 7.08 -30.87
C SER A 109 -23.97 8.41 -30.12
N GLU A 110 -23.49 8.50 -28.87
CA GLU A 110 -23.47 9.77 -28.11
C GLU A 110 -22.60 10.84 -28.77
N ILE A 111 -21.50 10.46 -29.41
CA ILE A 111 -20.56 11.42 -30.04
C ILE A 111 -21.09 11.92 -31.40
N ILE A 112 -21.74 11.04 -32.17
CA ILE A 112 -22.10 11.30 -33.57
C ILE A 112 -23.51 11.86 -33.71
N LEU A 113 -24.45 11.41 -32.88
CA LEU A 113 -25.85 11.77 -32.98
C LEU A 113 -26.17 13.06 -32.22
N SER A 114 -27.20 13.78 -32.64
CA SER A 114 -27.82 14.81 -31.80
C SER A 114 -28.57 14.16 -30.64
N ASP A 115 -28.73 14.89 -29.54
CA ASP A 115 -29.47 14.41 -28.34
C ASP A 115 -30.86 13.88 -28.68
N GLU A 116 -31.57 14.52 -29.60
CA GLU A 116 -32.91 14.09 -30.04
C GLU A 116 -32.87 12.75 -30.78
N LEU A 117 -31.91 12.55 -31.68
CA LEU A 117 -31.74 11.30 -32.42
C LEU A 117 -31.26 10.16 -31.52
N PHE A 118 -30.41 10.49 -30.55
CA PHE A 118 -29.93 9.54 -29.55
C PHE A 118 -31.09 9.01 -28.68
N LEU A 119 -31.93 9.90 -28.16
CA LEU A 119 -33.11 9.54 -27.37
C LEU A 119 -34.13 8.72 -28.19
N GLN A 120 -34.34 9.03 -29.47
CA GLN A 120 -35.20 8.23 -30.35
C GLN A 120 -34.62 6.83 -30.58
N LEU A 121 -33.30 6.72 -30.74
CA LEU A 121 -32.60 5.44 -30.89
C LEU A 121 -32.76 4.58 -29.63
N GLU A 122 -32.59 5.18 -28.46
CA GLU A 122 -32.75 4.51 -27.16
C GLU A 122 -34.20 4.03 -26.94
N ALA A 123 -35.19 4.89 -27.19
CA ALA A 123 -36.60 4.54 -27.08
C ALA A 123 -36.98 3.38 -28.02
N LYS A 124 -36.46 3.38 -29.26
CA LYS A 124 -36.71 2.32 -30.23
C LYS A 124 -36.00 1.01 -29.86
N ALA A 125 -34.80 1.08 -29.29
CA ALA A 125 -34.10 -0.08 -28.77
C ALA A 125 -34.87 -0.74 -27.62
N GLN A 126 -35.45 0.06 -26.72
CA GLN A 126 -36.30 -0.42 -25.64
C GLN A 126 -37.58 -1.10 -26.15
N GLN A 127 -38.26 -0.51 -27.14
CA GLN A 127 -39.45 -1.14 -27.76
C GLN A 127 -39.14 -2.52 -28.37
N LEU A 128 -37.97 -2.69 -28.99
CA LEU A 128 -37.56 -3.97 -29.56
C LEU A 128 -37.26 -5.03 -28.49
N LEU A 129 -36.84 -4.63 -27.29
CA LEU A 129 -36.65 -5.52 -26.15
C LEU A 129 -37.99 -5.96 -25.53
N GLU A 130 -38.97 -5.05 -25.49
CA GLU A 130 -40.31 -5.32 -24.96
C GLU A 130 -41.17 -6.19 -25.89
N GLN A 131 -40.80 -6.32 -27.17
CA GLN A 131 -41.46 -7.18 -28.15
C GLN A 131 -40.94 -8.63 -28.19
N ARG A 132 -39.99 -8.99 -27.31
CA ARG A 132 -39.48 -10.36 -27.12
C ARG A 132 -40.11 -11.02 -25.91
#